data_AF-A0A2A2PS28-F1
#
_entry.id   AF-A0A2A2PS28-F1
#
_cell.length_a   1.000
_cell.length_b   1.000
_cell.length_c   1.000
_cell.angle_alpha   90.00
_cell.angle_beta   90.00
_cell.angle_gamma   90.00
#
_symmetry.space_group_name_H-M   'P 1'
#
loop_
_entity.id
_entity.type
_entity.pdbx_description
1 polymer ?
#
loop_
_entity_poly.entity_id
_entity_poly.type
_entity_poly.pdbx_seq_one_letter_code
_entity_poly.pdbx_strand_id
1 'polypeptide(L)'
;MMTIEQLSEKQRDIVNNCLLDLLESSSLQNSSFLPKALESLIKSHGFGIEMSGIYISTDEDPENIPEYLKDGIAFEFMDSHVTLPFKDAAAFIISWCATQKQVEELNLDITLEKLKKKFS
;
A
#
# COMPACT_ATOMS: atom_id res chain seq x y z
N MET A 1 15.99 -2.92 9.93
CA MET A 1 15.24 -2.94 8.66
C MET A 1 14.53 -4.28 8.61
N MET A 2 13.20 -4.27 8.69
CA MET A 2 12.36 -5.47 8.88
C MET A 2 11.98 -6.02 7.50
N THR A 3 12.25 -7.30 7.24
CA THR A 3 11.89 -7.95 5.95
C THR A 3 10.49 -8.56 6.02
N ILE A 4 9.87 -8.86 4.87
CA ILE A 4 8.53 -9.50 4.79
C ILE A 4 8.45 -10.78 5.66
N GLU A 5 9.53 -11.56 5.70
CA GLU A 5 9.62 -12.82 6.44
C GLU A 5 9.61 -12.62 7.97
N GLN A 6 9.89 -11.40 8.44
CA GLN A 6 9.97 -11.04 9.86
C GLN A 6 8.68 -10.42 10.42
N LEU A 7 7.67 -10.18 9.57
CA LEU A 7 6.39 -9.68 10.07
C LEU A 7 5.77 -10.69 11.04
N SER A 8 5.26 -10.19 12.16
CA SER A 8 4.35 -10.96 13.01
C SER A 8 3.00 -11.16 12.30
N GLU A 9 2.20 -12.12 12.76
CA GLU A 9 0.84 -12.35 12.27
C GLU A 9 0.01 -11.05 12.34
N LYS A 10 0.01 -10.36 13.49
CA LYS A 10 -0.68 -9.08 13.66
C LYS A 10 -0.26 -8.03 12.63
N GLN A 11 1.03 -7.94 12.31
CA GLN A 11 1.50 -6.97 11.31
C GLN A 11 1.05 -7.36 9.90
N ARG A 12 1.06 -8.66 9.56
CA ARG A 12 0.50 -9.14 8.29
C ARG A 12 -0.99 -8.83 8.19
N ASP A 13 -1.74 -8.99 9.28
CA ASP A 13 -3.17 -8.66 9.32
C ASP A 13 -3.43 -7.19 9.05
N ILE A 14 -2.64 -6.28 9.64
CA ILE A 14 -2.76 -4.84 9.38
C ILE A 14 -2.54 -4.54 7.90
N VAL A 15 -1.46 -5.04 7.30
CA VAL A 15 -1.17 -4.80 5.87
C VAL A 15 -2.24 -5.42 4.98
N ASN A 16 -2.71 -6.63 5.29
CA ASN A 16 -3.76 -7.31 4.55
C ASN A 16 -5.10 -6.55 4.62
N ASN A 17 -5.50 -6.12 5.81
CA ASN A 17 -6.76 -5.40 6.01
C ASN A 17 -6.72 -4.02 5.34
N CYS A 18 -5.57 -3.33 5.38
CA CYS A 18 -5.34 -2.08 4.64
C CYS A 18 -5.58 -2.29 3.13
N LEU A 19 -4.93 -3.30 2.53
CA LEU A 19 -5.06 -3.56 1.09
C LEU A 19 -6.46 -4.06 0.72
N LEU A 20 -7.09 -4.87 1.58
CA LEU A 20 -8.46 -5.34 1.37
C LEU A 20 -9.47 -4.21 1.43
N ASP A 21 -9.36 -3.31 2.41
CA ASP A 21 -10.25 -2.16 2.51
C ASP A 21 -10.08 -1.21 1.32
N LEU A 22 -8.86 -0.97 0.85
CA LEU A 22 -8.63 -0.21 -0.39
C LEU A 22 -9.20 -0.90 -1.63
N LEU A 23 -9.20 -2.24 -1.65
CA LEU A 23 -9.76 -3.04 -2.73
C LEU A 23 -11.29 -2.93 -2.75
N GLU A 24 -11.95 -3.11 -1.59
CA GLU A 24 -13.40 -3.19 -1.46
C GLU A 24 -14.08 -1.81 -1.36
N SER A 25 -13.38 -0.81 -0.83
CA SER A 25 -13.88 0.56 -0.74
C SER A 25 -13.95 1.21 -2.11
N SER A 26 -15.06 1.89 -2.36
CA SER A 26 -15.40 2.49 -3.65
C SER A 26 -15.99 3.89 -3.47
N SER A 27 -16.08 4.62 -4.57
CA SER A 27 -16.79 5.90 -4.66
C SER A 27 -17.61 5.92 -5.95
N LEU A 28 -18.47 6.93 -6.10
CA LEU A 28 -19.29 7.13 -7.30
C LEU A 28 -18.51 7.02 -8.63
N GLN A 29 -17.21 7.28 -8.64
CA GLN A 29 -16.36 7.25 -9.83
C GLN A 29 -15.31 6.13 -9.84
N ASN A 30 -15.18 5.35 -8.75
CA ASN A 30 -14.12 4.36 -8.61
C ASN A 30 -14.68 3.09 -8.00
N SER A 31 -14.64 1.98 -8.75
CA SER A 31 -15.06 0.66 -8.26
C SER A 31 -14.13 0.09 -7.18
N SER A 32 -12.93 0.63 -7.05
CA SER A 32 -11.92 0.29 -6.04
C SER A 32 -10.97 1.47 -5.86
N PHE A 33 -10.46 1.69 -4.64
CA PHE A 33 -9.41 2.68 -4.39
C PHE A 33 -7.99 2.11 -4.55
N LEU A 34 -7.82 0.80 -4.54
CA LEU A 34 -6.52 0.14 -4.69
C LEU A 34 -5.74 0.63 -5.93
N PRO A 35 -6.32 0.72 -7.14
CA PRO A 35 -5.59 1.22 -8.31
C PRO A 35 -5.02 2.64 -8.09
N LYS A 36 -5.82 3.52 -7.47
CA LYS A 36 -5.42 4.91 -7.18
C LYS A 36 -4.34 5.00 -6.12
N ALA A 37 -4.41 4.15 -5.09
CA ALA A 37 -3.39 4.08 -4.06
C ALA A 37 -2.03 3.68 -4.68
N LEU A 38 -2.03 2.65 -5.54
CA LEU A 38 -0.81 2.20 -6.22
C LEU A 38 -0.26 3.24 -7.20
N GLU A 39 -1.11 3.93 -7.96
CA GLU A 39 -0.69 5.03 -8.83
C GLU A 39 -0.08 6.20 -8.07
N SER A 40 -0.65 6.54 -6.92
CA SER A 40 -0.12 7.59 -6.02
C SER A 40 1.24 7.18 -5.50
N LEU A 41 1.38 5.93 -5.03
CA LEU A 41 2.65 5.40 -4.54
C LEU A 41 3.75 5.40 -5.63
N ILE A 42 3.40 5.09 -6.88
CA ILE A 42 4.33 5.21 -8.03
C ILE A 42 4.78 6.65 -8.26
N LYS A 43 3.95 7.64 -7.93
CA LYS A 43 4.29 9.07 -7.98
C LYS A 43 4.98 9.57 -6.71
N SER A 44 5.34 8.67 -5.78
CA SER A 44 5.86 9.02 -4.46
C SER A 44 4.87 9.78 -3.58
N HIS A 45 3.56 9.59 -3.76
CA HIS A 45 2.55 10.20 -2.89
C HIS A 45 1.86 9.16 -2.02
N GLY A 46 1.54 9.54 -0.79
CA GLY A 46 0.63 8.82 0.08
C GLY A 46 -0.81 8.83 -0.45
N PHE A 47 -1.60 7.87 0.00
CA PHE A 47 -3.02 7.78 -0.31
C PHE A 47 -3.77 7.20 0.89
N GLY A 48 -4.78 7.91 1.38
CA GLY A 48 -5.60 7.49 2.51
C GLY A 48 -7.09 7.63 2.23
N ILE A 49 -7.86 6.74 2.83
CA ILE A 49 -9.30 6.81 3.03
C ILE A 49 -9.59 6.78 4.54
N GLU A 50 -10.86 6.83 4.92
CA GLU A 50 -11.25 6.95 6.34
C GLU A 50 -10.62 5.90 7.27
N MET A 51 -10.52 4.64 6.84
CA MET A 51 -10.03 3.54 7.68
C MET A 51 -8.66 2.99 7.27
N SER A 52 -8.13 3.37 6.11
CA SER A 52 -6.92 2.76 5.56
C SER A 52 -6.07 3.73 4.77
N GLY A 53 -4.77 3.55 4.80
CA GLY A 53 -3.86 4.35 3.98
C GLY A 53 -2.53 3.69 3.70
N ILE A 54 -1.92 4.09 2.58
CA ILE A 54 -0.55 3.75 2.21
C ILE A 54 0.23 5.06 2.11
N TYR A 55 1.23 5.25 2.97
CA TYR A 55 2.03 6.46 3.04
C TYR A 55 3.49 6.17 2.73
N ILE A 56 4.20 7.16 2.20
CA ILE A 56 5.60 7.01 1.80
C ILE A 56 6.45 8.10 2.42
N SER A 57 7.59 7.73 2.99
CA SER A 57 8.52 8.64 3.66
C SER A 57 9.20 9.66 2.73
N THR A 58 9.01 9.53 1.42
CA THR A 58 9.54 10.42 0.39
C THR A 58 8.44 11.20 -0.32
N ASP A 59 7.31 11.42 0.35
CA ASP A 59 6.27 12.32 -0.18
C ASP A 59 6.84 13.72 -0.39
N GLU A 60 6.46 14.37 -1.50
CA GLU A 60 6.90 15.72 -1.83
C GLU A 60 6.28 16.76 -0.89
N ASP A 61 5.12 16.44 -0.33
CA ASP A 61 4.45 17.25 0.69
C ASP A 61 4.67 16.63 2.08
N PRO A 62 5.52 17.24 2.92
CA PRO A 62 5.81 16.73 4.25
C PRO A 62 4.59 16.65 5.17
N GLU A 63 3.54 17.43 4.92
CA GLU A 63 2.30 17.36 5.71
C GLU A 63 1.54 16.05 5.49
N ASN A 64 1.81 15.34 4.39
CA ASN A 64 1.22 14.04 4.09
C ASN A 64 2.02 12.86 4.67
N ILE A 65 3.17 13.11 5.31
CA ILE A 65 4.01 12.06 5.91
C ILE A 65 3.64 11.91 7.39
N PRO A 66 3.11 10.75 7.82
CA PRO A 66 2.83 10.52 9.24
C PRO A 66 4.08 10.68 10.10
N GLU A 67 3.96 11.29 11.29
CA GLU A 67 5.11 11.61 12.16
C GLU A 67 5.96 10.38 12.52
N TYR A 68 5.34 9.19 12.58
CA TYR A 68 6.02 7.95 12.91
C TYR A 68 6.82 7.37 11.71
N LEU A 69 6.52 7.80 10.48
CA LEU A 69 7.09 7.25 9.25
C LEU A 69 8.44 7.90 8.94
N LYS A 70 9.51 7.27 9.44
CA LYS A 70 10.88 7.76 9.27
C LYS A 70 11.54 7.35 7.95
N ASP A 71 11.24 6.14 7.48
CA ASP A 71 11.83 5.57 6.26
C ASP A 71 10.93 4.43 5.74
N GLY A 72 10.85 4.27 4.42
CA GLY A 72 10.03 3.27 3.75
C GLY A 72 8.59 3.68 3.49
N ILE A 73 7.70 2.69 3.51
CA ILE A 73 6.27 2.79 3.22
C ILE A 73 5.49 2.29 4.44
N ALA A 74 4.50 3.06 4.89
CA ALA A 74 3.58 2.67 5.93
C ALA A 74 2.25 2.18 5.34
N PHE A 75 1.69 1.14 5.95
CA PHE A 75 0.33 0.69 5.77
C PHE A 75 -0.43 0.97 7.05
N GLU A 76 -1.51 1.73 6.96
CA GLU A 76 -2.43 2.03 8.06
C GLU A 76 -3.74 1.28 7.86
N PHE A 77 -4.27 0.73 8.96
CA PHE A 77 -5.62 0.21 9.06
C PHE A 77 -6.16 0.51 10.46
N MET A 78 -7.25 1.28 10.53
CA MET A 78 -7.76 1.89 11.75
C MET A 78 -6.63 2.64 12.50
N ASP A 79 -6.51 2.45 13.81
CA ASP A 79 -5.50 3.11 14.64
C ASP A 79 -4.14 2.38 14.65
N SER A 80 -3.90 1.47 13.72
CA SER A 80 -2.69 0.63 13.67
C SER A 80 -1.93 0.80 12.36
N HIS A 81 -0.60 0.76 12.44
CA HIS A 81 0.27 0.88 11.27
C HIS A 81 1.40 -0.15 11.25
N VAL A 82 1.89 -0.43 10.06
CA VAL A 82 3.10 -1.22 9.82
C VAL A 82 3.96 -0.49 8.80
N THR A 83 5.21 -0.22 9.16
CA THR A 83 6.19 0.35 8.25
C THR A 83 7.10 -0.75 7.71
N LEU A 84 7.24 -0.79 6.39
CA LEU A 84 8.11 -1.69 5.66
C LEU A 84 9.12 -0.89 4.84
N PRO A 85 10.35 -1.42 4.65
CA PRO A 85 11.26 -0.91 3.63
C PRO A 85 10.59 -0.86 2.26
N PHE A 86 10.97 0.10 1.41
CA PHE A 86 10.36 0.29 0.08
C PHE A 86 10.24 -1.01 -0.74
N LYS A 87 11.35 -1.75 -0.81
CA LYS A 87 11.43 -3.00 -1.56
C LYS A 87 10.50 -4.08 -1.00
N ASP A 88 10.46 -4.21 0.32
CA ASP A 88 9.64 -5.18 1.03
C ASP A 88 8.14 -4.83 0.92
N ALA A 89 7.80 -3.53 1.03
CA ALA A 89 6.44 -3.06 0.82
C ALA A 89 5.95 -3.35 -0.61
N ALA A 90 6.75 -3.02 -1.62
CA ALA A 90 6.41 -3.27 -3.02
C ALA A 90 6.28 -4.77 -3.32
N ALA A 91 7.20 -5.60 -2.82
CA ALA A 91 7.12 -7.05 -2.96
C ALA A 91 5.88 -7.62 -2.25
N PHE A 92 5.53 -7.12 -1.06
CA PHE A 92 4.32 -7.53 -0.35
C PHE A 92 3.06 -7.22 -1.18
N ILE A 93 2.92 -5.99 -1.66
CA ILE A 93 1.78 -5.57 -2.49
C ILE A 93 1.63 -6.47 -3.72
N ILE A 94 2.73 -6.71 -4.45
CA ILE A 94 2.72 -7.52 -5.67
C ILE A 94 2.31 -8.96 -5.35
N SER A 95 2.89 -9.56 -4.32
CA SER A 95 2.53 -10.91 -3.88
C SER A 95 1.08 -10.99 -3.40
N TRP A 96 0.61 -9.99 -2.66
CA TRP A 96 -0.77 -9.92 -2.19
C TRP A 96 -1.75 -9.83 -3.36
N CYS A 97 -1.53 -8.92 -4.31
CA CYS A 97 -2.36 -8.77 -5.50
C CYS A 97 -2.46 -10.08 -6.31
N ALA A 98 -1.38 -10.84 -6.43
CA ALA A 98 -1.37 -12.13 -7.12
C ALA A 98 -2.22 -13.22 -6.43
N THR A 99 -2.60 -13.03 -5.16
CA THR A 99 -3.46 -13.97 -4.42
C THR A 99 -4.94 -13.59 -4.43
N GLN A 100 -5.30 -12.38 -4.88
CA GLN A 100 -6.66 -11.86 -4.82
C GLN A 100 -7.37 -11.97 -6.16
N LYS A 101 -8.43 -12.78 -6.24
CA LYS A 101 -9.22 -12.97 -7.47
C LYS A 101 -9.84 -11.66 -7.97
N GLN A 102 -10.31 -10.81 -7.07
CA GLN A 102 -10.94 -9.52 -7.40
C GLN A 102 -9.96 -8.55 -8.09
N VAL A 103 -8.65 -8.73 -7.90
CA VAL A 103 -7.62 -7.90 -8.55
C VAL A 103 -7.50 -8.22 -10.04
N GLU A 104 -7.84 -9.43 -10.48
CA GLU A 104 -7.82 -9.80 -11.90
C GLU A 104 -8.75 -8.90 -12.73
N GLU A 105 -9.89 -8.50 -12.17
CA GLU A 105 -10.87 -7.62 -12.82
C GLU A 105 -10.37 -6.17 -12.94
N LEU A 106 -9.39 -5.77 -12.13
CA LEU A 106 -8.83 -4.42 -12.09
C LEU A 106 -7.70 -4.19 -13.11
N ASN A 107 -7.23 -5.23 -13.81
CA ASN A 107 -6.18 -5.14 -14.84
C ASN A 107 -4.91 -4.38 -14.37
N LEU A 108 -4.40 -4.71 -13.19
CA LEU A 108 -3.30 -3.97 -12.54
C LEU A 108 -1.88 -4.33 -13.03
N ASP A 109 -1.73 -5.22 -14.01
CA ASP A 109 -0.41 -5.75 -14.44
C ASP A 109 0.62 -4.65 -14.74
N ILE A 110 0.23 -3.63 -15.52
CA ILE A 110 1.12 -2.52 -15.88
C ILE A 110 1.48 -1.68 -14.63
N THR A 111 0.53 -1.49 -13.72
CA THR A 111 0.72 -0.73 -12.49
C THR A 111 1.66 -1.48 -11.54
N LEU A 112 1.48 -2.78 -11.36
CA LEU A 112 2.33 -3.61 -10.53
C LEU A 112 3.77 -3.69 -11.09
N GLU A 113 3.94 -3.77 -12.40
CA GLU A 113 5.27 -3.72 -13.03
C GLU A 113 5.97 -2.36 -12.84
N LYS A 114 5.22 -1.24 -12.90
CA LYS A 114 5.77 0.09 -12.59
C LYS A 114 6.17 0.20 -11.12
N LEU A 115 5.31 -0.29 -10.21
CA LEU A 115 5.57 -0.31 -8.78
C LEU A 115 6.85 -1.09 -8.47
N LYS A 116 6.97 -2.30 -9.05
CA LYS A 116 8.16 -3.14 -8.95
C LYS A 116 9.39 -2.37 -9.39
N LYS A 117 9.40 -1.81 -10.60
CA LYS A 117 10.56 -1.08 -11.15
C LYS A 117 10.99 0.11 -10.29
N LYS A 118 10.04 0.81 -9.67
CA LYS A 118 10.33 1.96 -8.81
C LYS A 118 11.08 1.58 -7.54
N PHE A 119 10.77 0.42 -6.96
CA PHE A 119 11.23 0.04 -5.61
C PHE A 119 12.08 -1.25 -5.59
N SER A 120 12.60 -1.70 -6.74
CA SER A 120 13.44 -2.91 -6.88
C SER A 120 14.88 -2.73 -6.38
#